data_AF-A0A2E3YMC6-F1
#
_entry.id   AF-A0A2E3YMC6-F1
#
_cell.length_a   1.000
_cell.length_b   1.000
_cell.length_c   1.000
_cell.angle_alpha   90.00
_cell.angle_beta   90.00
_cell.angle_gamma   90.00
#
_symmetry.space_group_name_H-M   'P 1'
#
loop_
_entity.id
_entity.type
_entity.pdbx_description
1 polymer ?
#
loop_
_entity_poly.entity_id
_entity_poly.type
_entity_poly.pdbx_seq_one_letter_code
_entity_poly.pdbx_strand_id
1 'polypeptide(L)'
;MRQTPLFPERHNSKTFQLIDTAIKRKGNFMKITFEDKEYYLQDGIWFCGYKKASQPIQDKLNFQAKKDLQLWEEALIEVPEILQASKLAEKRNDLLRALVLARKAYEVTDFKVSVAARVSHLYRKLGEPEEAIKWTEEFARTTHVPLLNTRAAAFADIGEYLQAKKVVGKSLSISPGNPEAFELLNRVQAEYPGTYHDLF
;
A
#
# COMPACT_ATOMS: atom_id res chain seq x y z
N MET A 1 -50.22 10.86 1.28
CA MET A 1 -49.55 10.09 0.21
C MET A 1 -48.04 10.22 0.40
N ARG A 2 -47.37 9.05 0.43
CA ARG A 2 -45.93 8.77 0.25
C ARG A 2 -44.91 9.51 1.15
N GLN A 3 -44.55 8.83 2.24
CA GLN A 3 -43.23 8.97 2.87
C GLN A 3 -42.18 8.28 1.98
N THR A 4 -41.12 9.01 1.64
CA THR A 4 -39.89 8.48 1.02
C THR A 4 -39.01 7.88 2.12
N PRO A 5 -38.49 6.64 1.98
CA PRO A 5 -37.49 6.14 2.90
C PRO A 5 -36.09 6.61 2.47
N LEU A 6 -35.42 7.34 3.37
CA LEU A 6 -33.98 7.59 3.35
C LEU A 6 -33.26 6.27 3.60
N PHE A 7 -32.64 5.70 2.57
CA PHE A 7 -31.65 4.65 2.71
C PHE A 7 -30.34 5.26 3.23
N PRO A 8 -29.71 4.72 4.28
CA PRO A 8 -28.35 5.10 4.62
C PRO A 8 -27.37 4.42 3.65
N GLU A 9 -26.43 5.23 3.18
CA GLU A 9 -25.44 4.91 2.15
C GLU A 9 -24.55 3.72 2.52
N ARG A 10 -24.32 2.85 1.53
CA ARG A 10 -23.39 1.71 1.59
C ARG A 10 -21.93 2.20 1.50
N HIS A 11 -21.38 2.73 2.59
CA HIS A 11 -19.95 3.12 2.61
C HIS A 11 -19.00 2.15 3.33
N ASN A 12 -19.51 1.03 3.87
CA ASN A 12 -18.69 0.07 4.63
C ASN A 12 -18.57 -1.33 3.99
N SER A 13 -18.81 -1.51 2.68
CA SER A 13 -18.75 -2.87 2.09
C SER A 13 -17.35 -3.27 1.58
N LYS A 14 -16.51 -2.32 1.18
CA LYS A 14 -15.22 -2.61 0.54
C LYS A 14 -14.12 -2.95 1.55
N THR A 15 -14.05 -2.21 2.66
CA THR A 15 -13.05 -2.40 3.73
C THR A 15 -13.08 -3.79 4.37
N PHE A 16 -14.21 -4.51 4.29
CA PHE A 16 -14.41 -5.79 5.00
C PHE A 16 -14.27 -7.03 4.11
N GLN A 17 -14.58 -6.95 2.81
CA GLN A 17 -14.10 -7.94 1.82
C GLN A 17 -12.55 -8.06 1.83
N LEU A 18 -11.90 -7.00 2.26
CA LEU A 18 -10.46 -6.83 2.32
C LEU A 18 -9.80 -7.43 3.58
N ILE A 19 -10.53 -7.54 4.71
CA ILE A 19 -10.06 -8.28 5.91
C ILE A 19 -10.00 -9.78 5.60
N ASP A 20 -11.04 -10.31 4.96
CA ASP A 20 -11.21 -11.72 4.57
C ASP A 20 -10.05 -12.25 3.69
N THR A 21 -9.48 -11.38 2.84
CA THR A 21 -8.42 -11.78 1.89
C THR A 21 -7.05 -12.02 2.54
N ALA A 22 -6.75 -11.42 3.70
CA ALA A 22 -5.46 -11.60 4.37
C ALA A 22 -5.34 -12.89 5.17
N ILE A 23 -6.46 -13.38 5.68
CA ILE A 23 -6.51 -14.46 6.65
C ILE A 23 -6.67 -15.81 5.93
N LYS A 24 -7.09 -15.79 4.65
CA LYS A 24 -7.21 -16.94 3.75
C LYS A 24 -5.90 -17.69 3.45
N ARG A 25 -4.72 -17.25 3.89
CA ARG A 25 -3.44 -17.92 3.58
C ARG A 25 -3.25 -19.31 4.21
N LYS A 26 -4.21 -19.82 4.99
CA LYS A 26 -4.25 -21.23 5.44
C LYS A 26 -5.61 -21.90 5.26
N GLY A 27 -6.44 -21.45 4.31
CA GLY A 27 -7.79 -22.04 4.11
C GLY A 27 -8.74 -21.90 5.31
N ASN A 28 -8.35 -21.11 6.32
CA ASN A 28 -9.17 -20.83 7.50
C ASN A 28 -9.86 -19.48 7.32
N PHE A 29 -11.19 -19.51 7.34
CA PHE A 29 -12.02 -18.33 7.58
C PHE A 29 -11.57 -17.66 8.88
N MET A 30 -11.60 -16.33 8.96
CA MET A 30 -11.36 -15.62 10.22
C MET A 30 -12.44 -16.04 11.21
N LYS A 31 -12.04 -16.58 12.36
CA LYS A 31 -12.94 -17.04 13.41
C LYS A 31 -12.73 -16.23 14.67
N ILE A 32 -13.81 -15.78 15.28
CA ILE A 32 -13.79 -15.07 16.57
C ILE A 32 -14.84 -15.72 17.48
N THR A 33 -14.45 -16.02 18.71
CA THR A 33 -15.39 -16.42 19.76
C THR A 33 -15.91 -15.17 20.48
N PHE A 34 -17.22 -14.98 20.49
CA PHE A 34 -17.88 -13.84 21.14
C PHE A 34 -19.16 -14.31 21.82
N GLU A 35 -19.30 -14.02 23.13
CA GLU A 35 -20.43 -14.48 23.96
C GLU A 35 -20.69 -16.00 23.81
N ASP A 36 -19.63 -16.79 23.97
CA ASP A 36 -19.61 -18.26 23.87
C ASP A 36 -20.09 -18.84 22.53
N LYS A 37 -20.11 -18.02 21.48
CA LYS A 37 -20.45 -18.42 20.11
C LYS A 37 -19.28 -18.19 19.17
N GLU A 38 -19.05 -19.13 18.26
CA GLU A 38 -18.07 -19.00 17.19
C GLU A 38 -18.70 -18.27 16.00
N TYR A 39 -18.06 -17.16 15.59
CA TYR A 39 -18.40 -16.44 14.39
C TYR A 39 -17.30 -16.60 13.34
N TYR A 40 -17.69 -16.74 12.07
CA TYR A 40 -16.78 -16.74 10.94
C TYR A 40 -17.08 -15.60 9.98
N LEU A 41 -16.03 -15.01 9.43
CA LEU A 41 -16.14 -13.94 8.44
C LEU A 41 -16.25 -14.54 7.04
N GLN A 42 -17.25 -14.09 6.29
CA GLN A 42 -17.41 -14.41 4.86
C GLN A 42 -17.90 -13.18 4.11
N ASP A 43 -17.14 -12.76 3.09
CA ASP A 43 -17.46 -11.62 2.22
C ASP A 43 -17.73 -10.31 3.01
N GLY A 44 -17.00 -10.14 4.12
CA GLY A 44 -17.14 -8.97 5.00
C GLY A 44 -18.32 -9.04 5.98
N ILE A 45 -18.98 -10.19 6.10
CA ILE A 45 -20.12 -10.41 6.98
C ILE A 45 -19.82 -11.54 7.96
N TRP A 46 -20.09 -11.32 9.25
CA TRP A 46 -19.96 -12.33 10.28
C TRP A 46 -21.20 -13.23 10.36
N PHE A 47 -20.95 -14.54 10.49
CA PHE A 47 -21.98 -15.57 10.61
C PHE A 47 -21.71 -16.46 11.83
N CYS A 48 -22.76 -16.86 12.53
CA CYS A 48 -22.73 -17.90 13.57
C CYS A 48 -23.51 -19.11 13.04
N GLY A 49 -22.79 -20.18 12.66
CA GLY A 49 -23.39 -21.21 11.80
C GLY A 49 -23.95 -20.58 10.53
N TYR A 50 -25.16 -20.91 10.09
CA TYR A 50 -25.74 -20.32 8.88
C TYR A 50 -26.40 -18.95 9.09
N LYS A 51 -26.41 -18.42 10.33
CA LYS A 51 -27.13 -17.19 10.66
C LYS A 51 -26.21 -15.98 10.61
N LYS A 52 -26.57 -14.99 9.81
CA LYS A 52 -25.92 -13.67 9.79
C LYS A 52 -26.03 -13.02 11.18
N ALA A 53 -24.91 -12.52 11.71
CA ALA A 53 -24.92 -11.77 12.96
C ALA A 53 -25.69 -10.45 12.81
N SER A 54 -26.37 -10.00 13.87
CA SER A 54 -27.06 -8.71 13.89
C SER A 54 -26.07 -7.56 13.76
N GLN A 55 -26.51 -6.39 13.28
CA GLN A 55 -25.59 -5.25 13.06
C GLN A 55 -24.77 -4.87 14.31
N PRO A 56 -25.33 -4.80 15.53
CA PRO A 56 -24.53 -4.53 16.72
C PRO A 56 -23.44 -5.57 16.98
N ILE A 57 -23.70 -6.85 16.67
CA ILE A 57 -22.71 -7.92 16.80
C ILE A 57 -21.67 -7.82 15.68
N GLN A 58 -22.08 -7.50 14.44
CA GLN A 58 -21.15 -7.24 13.33
C GLN A 58 -20.14 -6.15 13.72
N ASP A 59 -20.62 -5.04 14.28
CA ASP A 59 -19.79 -3.90 14.66
C ASP A 59 -18.78 -4.27 15.76
N LYS A 60 -19.22 -5.02 16.78
CA LYS A 60 -18.33 -5.53 17.85
C LYS A 60 -17.27 -6.50 17.32
N LEU A 61 -17.67 -7.45 16.49
CA LEU A 61 -16.74 -8.42 15.89
C LEU A 61 -15.74 -7.73 14.96
N ASN A 62 -16.19 -6.74 14.20
CA ASN A 62 -15.32 -5.90 13.36
C ASN A 62 -14.32 -5.10 14.19
N PHE A 63 -14.77 -4.53 15.30
CA PHE A 63 -13.89 -3.83 16.23
C PHE A 63 -12.82 -4.76 16.82
N GLN A 64 -13.24 -5.96 17.27
CA GLN A 64 -12.33 -6.97 17.79
C GLN A 64 -11.32 -7.43 16.73
N ALA A 65 -11.79 -7.75 15.53
CA ALA A 65 -10.95 -8.15 14.39
C ALA A 65 -9.89 -7.09 14.05
N LYS A 66 -10.29 -5.80 14.07
CA LYS A 66 -9.36 -4.69 13.84
C LYS A 66 -8.30 -4.59 14.94
N LYS A 67 -8.70 -4.76 16.20
CA LYS A 67 -7.79 -4.76 17.35
C LYS A 67 -6.80 -5.92 17.27
N ASP A 68 -7.28 -7.12 16.97
CA ASP A 68 -6.43 -8.31 16.84
C ASP A 68 -5.44 -8.19 15.69
N LEU A 69 -5.87 -7.62 14.55
CA LEU A 69 -4.99 -7.32 13.43
C LEU A 69 -3.90 -6.31 13.83
N GLN A 70 -4.27 -5.25 14.56
CA GLN A 70 -3.30 -4.26 15.04
C GLN A 70 -2.27 -4.88 15.98
N LEU A 71 -2.71 -5.70 16.94
CA LEU A 71 -1.83 -6.40 17.87
C LEU A 71 -0.88 -7.36 17.14
N TRP A 72 -1.40 -8.11 16.16
CA TRP A 72 -0.57 -8.98 15.33
C TRP A 72 0.50 -8.19 14.57
N GLU A 73 0.14 -7.07 13.95
CA GLU A 73 1.07 -6.20 13.21
C GLU A 73 2.12 -5.53 14.13
N GLU A 74 1.74 -5.17 15.36
CA GLU A 74 2.65 -4.66 16.38
C GLU A 74 3.65 -5.73 16.83
N ALA A 75 3.23 -6.99 16.91
CA ALA A 75 4.09 -8.12 17.25
C ALA A 75 5.03 -8.58 16.13
N LEU A 76 4.85 -8.14 14.88
CA LEU A 76 5.75 -8.50 13.78
C LEU A 76 7.14 -7.92 13.98
N ILE A 77 8.17 -8.77 13.92
CA ILE A 77 9.59 -8.38 14.03
C ILE A 77 10.32 -8.61 12.71
N GLU A 78 9.97 -9.69 12.01
CA GLU A 78 10.62 -10.09 10.76
C GLU A 78 10.29 -9.14 9.61
N VAL A 79 11.33 -8.50 9.05
CA VAL A 79 11.20 -7.52 7.94
C VAL A 79 10.36 -8.06 6.78
N PRO A 80 10.55 -9.30 6.28
CA PRO A 80 9.73 -9.83 5.20
C PRO A 80 8.24 -9.89 5.55
N GLU A 81 7.89 -10.22 6.80
CA GLU A 81 6.50 -10.31 7.25
C GLU A 81 5.87 -8.92 7.38
N ILE A 82 6.60 -7.95 7.95
CA ILE A 82 6.15 -6.55 8.04
C ILE A 82 5.91 -5.98 6.64
N LEU A 83 6.82 -6.22 5.69
CA LEU A 83 6.66 -5.77 4.31
C LEU A 83 5.49 -6.45 3.60
N GLN A 84 5.24 -7.73 3.87
CA GLN A 84 4.06 -8.43 3.38
C GLN A 84 2.76 -7.82 3.93
N ALA A 85 2.71 -7.54 5.23
CA ALA A 85 1.59 -6.85 5.87
C ALA A 85 1.38 -5.45 5.24
N SER A 86 2.46 -4.69 5.00
CA SER A 86 2.39 -3.41 4.28
C SER A 86 1.83 -3.56 2.87
N LYS A 87 2.22 -4.58 2.09
CA LYS A 87 1.66 -4.85 0.73
C LYS A 87 0.18 -5.17 0.80
N LEU A 88 -0.22 -5.89 1.82
CA LEU A 88 -1.60 -6.26 2.03
C LEU A 88 -2.44 -5.05 2.40
N ALA A 89 -2.00 -4.21 3.33
CA ALA A 89 -2.63 -2.92 3.64
C ALA A 89 -2.77 -2.03 2.38
N GLU A 90 -1.73 -1.93 1.55
CA GLU A 90 -1.78 -1.16 0.30
C GLU A 90 -2.83 -1.71 -0.68
N LYS A 91 -2.87 -3.04 -0.87
CA LYS A 91 -3.90 -3.69 -1.71
C LYS A 91 -5.33 -3.43 -1.21
N ARG A 92 -5.47 -3.11 0.07
CA ARG A 92 -6.74 -2.76 0.71
C ARG A 92 -7.05 -1.27 0.63
N ASN A 93 -6.21 -0.50 -0.06
CA ASN A 93 -6.28 0.95 -0.14
C ASN A 93 -6.12 1.65 1.23
N ASP A 94 -5.55 0.96 2.22
CA ASP A 94 -5.16 1.57 3.50
C ASP A 94 -3.69 2.00 3.42
N LEU A 95 -3.47 3.10 2.68
CA LEU A 95 -2.13 3.59 2.36
C LEU A 95 -1.39 4.08 3.61
N LEU A 96 -2.10 4.70 4.56
CA LEU A 96 -1.51 5.16 5.82
C LEU A 96 -1.02 3.96 6.65
N ARG A 97 -1.82 2.90 6.80
CA ARG A 97 -1.37 1.70 7.52
C ARG A 97 -0.21 1.02 6.79
N ALA A 98 -0.27 0.94 5.46
CA ALA A 98 0.81 0.40 4.65
C ALA A 98 2.12 1.16 4.88
N LEU A 99 2.06 2.49 4.98
CA LEU A 99 3.20 3.36 5.22
C LEU A 99 3.77 3.16 6.63
N VAL A 100 2.92 3.12 7.66
CA VAL A 100 3.34 2.84 9.04
C VAL A 100 4.11 1.51 9.12
N LEU A 101 3.59 0.46 8.47
CA LEU A 101 4.26 -0.84 8.43
C LEU A 101 5.58 -0.79 7.65
N ALA A 102 5.61 -0.12 6.49
CA ALA A 102 6.85 0.02 5.72
C ALA A 102 7.93 0.79 6.50
N ARG A 103 7.55 1.84 7.24
CA ARG A 103 8.46 2.57 8.13
C ARG A 103 8.92 1.71 9.30
N LYS A 104 8.04 0.92 9.92
CA LYS A 104 8.44 -0.07 10.94
C LYS A 104 9.50 -1.03 10.40
N ALA A 105 9.29 -1.58 9.20
CA ALA A 105 10.27 -2.43 8.53
C ALA A 105 11.60 -1.69 8.28
N TYR A 106 11.53 -0.39 7.96
CA TYR A 106 12.70 0.43 7.75
C TYR A 106 13.51 0.55 9.04
N GLU A 107 12.88 0.79 10.20
CA GLU A 107 13.60 0.92 11.47
C GLU A 107 14.38 -0.36 11.84
N VAL A 108 13.79 -1.53 11.62
CA VAL A 108 14.36 -2.81 12.09
C VAL A 108 15.27 -3.51 11.08
N THR A 109 15.30 -3.10 9.80
CA THR A 109 16.14 -3.75 8.78
C THR A 109 17.56 -3.17 8.73
N ASP A 110 18.55 -4.01 8.42
CA ASP A 110 19.89 -3.55 8.01
C ASP A 110 19.92 -3.13 6.53
N PHE A 111 19.08 -3.72 5.68
CA PHE A 111 19.04 -3.44 4.25
C PHE A 111 18.01 -2.36 3.91
N LYS A 112 18.32 -1.12 4.31
CA LYS A 112 17.42 0.04 4.23
C LYS A 112 16.94 0.37 2.81
N VAL A 113 17.78 0.19 1.79
CA VAL A 113 17.54 0.67 0.41
C VAL A 113 16.27 0.08 -0.24
N SER A 114 15.96 -1.19 0.00
CA SER A 114 14.76 -1.82 -0.57
C SER A 114 13.50 -1.38 0.15
N VAL A 115 13.59 -1.14 1.45
CA VAL A 115 12.45 -0.66 2.25
C VAL A 115 12.19 0.81 1.98
N ALA A 116 13.23 1.62 1.80
CA ALA A 116 13.11 3.02 1.38
C ALA A 116 12.37 3.15 0.04
N ALA A 117 12.61 2.24 -0.92
CA ALA A 117 11.88 2.22 -2.19
C ALA A 117 10.38 2.05 -1.98
N ARG A 118 10.01 1.21 -0.99
CA ARG A 118 8.63 0.98 -0.63
C ARG A 118 8.00 2.16 0.10
N VAL A 119 8.70 2.74 1.07
CA VAL A 119 8.24 3.92 1.81
C VAL A 119 8.01 5.09 0.85
N SER A 120 8.99 5.37 -0.01
CA SER A 120 8.91 6.40 -1.06
C SER A 120 7.71 6.16 -2.00
N HIS A 121 7.47 4.91 -2.42
CA HIS A 121 6.34 4.57 -3.27
C HIS A 121 4.99 4.86 -2.59
N LEU A 122 4.88 4.60 -1.29
CA LEU A 122 3.66 4.85 -0.53
C LEU A 122 3.40 6.35 -0.33
N TYR A 123 4.45 7.15 -0.08
CA TYR A 123 4.32 8.61 -0.04
C TYR A 123 3.82 9.18 -1.38
N ARG A 124 4.35 8.70 -2.52
CA ARG A 124 3.83 9.09 -3.84
C ARG A 124 2.35 8.77 -3.98
N LYS A 125 1.92 7.56 -3.58
CA LYS A 125 0.51 7.17 -3.63
C LYS A 125 -0.40 8.00 -2.71
N LEU A 126 0.16 8.53 -1.63
CA LEU A 126 -0.53 9.46 -0.72
C LEU A 126 -0.59 10.89 -1.27
N GLY A 127 0.06 11.18 -2.41
CA GLY A 127 0.13 12.53 -2.98
C GLY A 127 1.22 13.40 -2.35
N GLU A 128 2.22 12.80 -1.71
CA GLU A 128 3.34 13.49 -1.06
C GLU A 128 4.68 13.14 -1.76
N PRO A 129 4.86 13.50 -3.04
CA PRO A 129 6.06 13.14 -3.80
C PRO A 129 7.35 13.80 -3.27
N GLU A 130 7.29 14.95 -2.61
CA GLU A 130 8.45 15.60 -1.99
C GLU A 130 8.99 14.77 -0.82
N GLU A 131 8.11 14.25 0.04
CA GLU A 131 8.50 13.31 1.10
C GLU A 131 9.07 12.03 0.48
N ALA A 132 8.46 11.54 -0.60
CA ALA A 132 8.98 10.38 -1.32
C ALA A 132 10.43 10.59 -1.80
N ILE A 133 10.80 11.80 -2.25
CA ILE A 133 12.16 12.13 -2.66
C ILE A 133 13.12 12.10 -1.48
N LYS A 134 12.75 12.67 -0.32
CA LYS A 134 13.59 12.67 0.89
C LYS A 134 14.04 11.27 1.30
N TRP A 135 13.13 10.30 1.24
CA TRP A 135 13.42 8.88 1.51
C TRP A 135 14.40 8.22 0.52
N THR A 136 14.73 8.89 -0.58
CA THR A 136 15.65 8.38 -1.60
C THR A 136 17.02 9.09 -1.56
N GLU A 137 17.15 10.20 -0.82
CA GLU A 137 18.33 11.08 -0.85
C GLU A 137 19.58 10.39 -0.31
N GLU A 138 19.46 9.70 0.82
CA GLU A 138 20.55 8.93 1.43
C GLU A 138 21.08 7.81 0.51
N PHE A 139 20.29 7.41 -0.47
CA PHE A 139 20.63 6.38 -1.47
C PHE A 139 20.91 6.97 -2.85
N ALA A 140 21.32 8.24 -2.97
CA ALA A 140 21.47 8.88 -4.27
C ALA A 140 22.40 8.15 -5.27
N ARG A 141 23.36 7.37 -4.76
CA ARG A 141 24.28 6.57 -5.58
C ARG A 141 23.81 5.14 -5.84
N THR A 142 22.64 4.73 -5.36
CA THR A 142 22.13 3.36 -5.45
C THR A 142 22.04 2.82 -6.88
N THR A 143 22.22 1.51 -7.02
CA THR A 143 21.90 0.73 -8.22
C THR A 143 20.61 -0.08 -8.05
N HIS A 144 19.92 0.08 -6.92
CA HIS A 144 18.67 -0.62 -6.64
C HIS A 144 17.54 -0.07 -7.52
N VAL A 145 17.26 -0.80 -8.61
CA VAL A 145 16.31 -0.43 -9.67
C VAL A 145 14.93 0.01 -9.14
N PRO A 146 14.27 -0.70 -8.20
CA PRO A 146 12.99 -0.24 -7.67
C PRO A 146 13.04 1.14 -7.00
N LEU A 147 14.15 1.48 -6.33
CA LEU A 147 14.29 2.79 -5.70
C LEU A 147 14.50 3.88 -6.76
N LEU A 148 15.25 3.59 -7.82
CA LEU A 148 15.45 4.50 -8.94
C LEU A 148 14.12 4.78 -9.66
N ASN A 149 13.32 3.74 -9.92
CA ASN A 149 12.00 3.90 -10.54
C ASN A 149 11.09 4.80 -9.69
N THR A 150 10.96 4.50 -8.39
CA THR A 150 10.14 5.31 -7.49
C THR A 150 10.63 6.76 -7.41
N ARG A 151 11.94 6.98 -7.28
CA ARG A 151 12.52 8.32 -7.21
C ARG A 151 12.27 9.12 -8.48
N ALA A 152 12.51 8.51 -9.65
CA ALA A 152 12.25 9.16 -10.93
C ALA A 152 10.77 9.52 -11.07
N ALA A 153 9.90 8.64 -10.60
CA ALA A 153 8.47 8.85 -10.67
C ALA A 153 8.02 9.96 -9.73
N ALA A 154 8.60 10.07 -8.53
CA ALA A 154 8.38 11.19 -7.61
C ALA A 154 8.80 12.54 -8.23
N PHE A 155 9.97 12.60 -8.87
CA PHE A 155 10.40 13.80 -9.59
C PHE A 155 9.42 14.19 -10.70
N ALA A 156 8.95 13.22 -11.48
CA ALA A 156 7.97 13.49 -12.53
C ALA A 156 6.61 13.96 -11.95
N ASP A 157 6.21 13.48 -10.78
CA ASP A 157 4.97 13.89 -10.13
C ASP A 157 5.01 15.36 -9.65
N ILE A 158 6.20 15.91 -9.36
CA ILE A 158 6.41 17.34 -9.04
C ILE A 158 6.84 18.20 -10.24
N GLY A 159 6.84 17.64 -11.45
CA GLY A 159 7.23 18.37 -12.66
C GLY A 159 8.74 18.53 -12.89
N GLU A 160 9.59 17.90 -12.09
CA GLU A 160 11.05 17.91 -12.24
C GLU A 160 11.51 16.90 -13.31
N TYR A 161 11.03 17.10 -14.54
CA TYR A 161 11.16 16.14 -15.64
C TYR A 161 12.61 15.86 -16.07
N LEU A 162 13.51 16.85 -15.97
CA LEU A 162 14.94 16.65 -16.26
C LEU A 162 15.59 15.68 -15.27
N GLN A 163 15.30 15.82 -13.97
CA GLN A 163 15.80 14.90 -12.96
C GLN A 163 15.15 13.52 -13.10
N ALA A 164 13.84 13.47 -13.37
CA ALA A 164 13.14 12.24 -13.65
C ALA A 164 13.81 11.47 -14.80
N LYS A 165 14.03 12.12 -15.95
CA LYS A 165 14.69 11.54 -17.13
C LYS A 165 16.08 10.99 -16.80
N LYS A 166 16.89 11.74 -16.05
CA LYS A 166 18.23 11.31 -15.62
C LYS A 166 18.17 10.03 -14.77
N VAL A 167 17.25 9.98 -13.80
CA VAL A 167 17.11 8.82 -12.90
C VAL A 167 16.53 7.60 -13.64
N VAL A 168 15.56 7.80 -14.55
CA VAL A 168 15.04 6.75 -15.43
C VAL A 168 16.16 6.17 -16.30
N GLY A 169 16.98 7.02 -16.92
CA GLY A 169 18.11 6.58 -17.73
C GLY A 169 19.07 5.69 -16.94
N LYS A 170 19.35 6.03 -15.67
CA LYS A 170 20.13 5.17 -14.77
C LYS A 170 19.45 3.82 -14.54
N SER A 171 18.15 3.81 -14.26
CA SER A 171 17.39 2.56 -14.09
C SER A 171 17.46 1.65 -15.32
N LEU A 172 17.21 2.22 -16.51
CA LEU A 172 17.27 1.49 -17.78
C LEU A 172 18.68 1.03 -18.15
N SER A 173 19.73 1.75 -17.74
CA SER A 173 21.11 1.30 -17.95
C SER A 173 21.46 0.04 -17.15
N ILE A 174 20.83 -0.14 -15.98
CA ILE A 174 21.01 -1.31 -15.09
C ILE A 174 20.08 -2.45 -15.53
N SER A 175 18.86 -2.14 -15.93
CA SER A 175 17.86 -3.11 -16.39
C SER A 175 17.25 -2.66 -17.73
N PRO A 176 17.96 -2.91 -18.85
CA PRO A 176 17.47 -2.59 -20.19
C PRO A 176 16.31 -3.54 -20.52
N GLY A 177 15.08 -3.10 -20.31
CA GLY A 177 13.89 -3.96 -20.38
C GLY A 177 12.90 -3.77 -19.24
N ASN A 178 13.22 -2.94 -18.24
CA ASN A 178 12.30 -2.64 -17.15
C ASN A 178 11.05 -1.88 -17.67
N PRO A 179 9.85 -2.50 -17.66
CA PRO A 179 8.66 -1.90 -18.27
C PRO A 179 8.21 -0.64 -17.53
N GLU A 180 8.31 -0.62 -16.19
CA GLU A 180 7.95 0.54 -15.38
C GLU A 180 8.84 1.75 -15.69
N ALA A 181 10.14 1.52 -15.90
CA ALA A 181 11.07 2.58 -16.29
C ALA A 181 10.76 3.11 -17.71
N PHE A 182 10.35 2.24 -18.64
CA PHE A 182 9.91 2.65 -19.98
C PHE A 182 8.61 3.45 -19.96
N GLU A 183 7.60 2.99 -19.23
CA GLU A 183 6.34 3.73 -19.06
C GLU A 183 6.60 5.12 -18.48
N LEU A 184 7.47 5.20 -17.47
CA LEU A 184 7.86 6.46 -16.88
C LEU A 184 8.64 7.36 -17.85
N LEU A 185 9.54 6.81 -18.66
CA LEU A 185 10.23 7.57 -19.71
C LEU A 185 9.24 8.17 -20.70
N ASN A 186 8.28 7.38 -21.18
CA ASN A 186 7.26 7.82 -22.11
C ASN A 186 6.41 8.94 -21.50
N ARG A 187 6.01 8.80 -20.22
CA ARG A 187 5.30 9.85 -19.48
C ARG A 187 6.12 11.14 -19.42
N VAL A 188 7.38 11.05 -19.02
CA VAL A 188 8.28 12.21 -18.94
C VAL A 188 8.48 12.87 -20.30
N GLN A 189 8.60 12.11 -21.38
CA GLN A 189 8.74 12.63 -22.75
C GLN A 189 7.46 13.28 -23.28
N ALA A 190 6.28 12.78 -22.90
CA ALA A 190 5.01 13.36 -23.30
C ALA A 190 4.78 14.74 -22.64
N GLU A 191 5.08 14.84 -21.33
CA GLU A 191 4.91 16.08 -20.55
C GLU A 191 6.04 17.09 -20.79
N TYR A 192 7.25 16.59 -21.01
CA TYR A 192 8.43 17.38 -21.29
C TYR A 192 9.15 16.82 -22.54
N PRO A 193 8.63 17.13 -23.74
CA PRO A 193 9.23 16.66 -25.00
C PRO A 193 10.63 17.22 -25.24
N GLY A 194 11.03 18.26 -24.48
CA GLY A 194 12.38 18.81 -24.39
C GLY A 194 13.08 18.89 -25.75
N THR A 195 12.99 20.05 -26.41
CA THR A 195 13.77 20.33 -27.63
C THR A 195 15.22 19.93 -27.40
N TYR A 196 15.81 19.26 -28.40
CA TYR A 196 17.14 18.62 -28.41
C TYR A 196 18.33 19.52 -27.96
N HIS A 197 18.11 20.76 -27.54
CA HIS A 197 19.13 21.80 -27.33
C HIS A 197 19.50 22.11 -25.88
N ASP A 198 18.80 21.62 -24.86
CA ASP A 198 19.08 22.02 -23.46
C ASP A 198 20.20 21.20 -22.76
N LEU A 199 21.16 20.68 -23.52
CA LEU A 199 22.26 19.86 -22.98
C LEU A 199 23.66 20.19 -23.54
N PHE A 200 23.88 21.42 -24.02
CA PHE A 200 25.24 21.93 -24.26
C PHE A 200 25.50 23.18 -23.42
#